data_AF-A0A2V8HB45-F1
#
_entry.id   AF-A0A2V8HB45-F1
#
_cell.length_a   1.000
_cell.length_b   1.000
_cell.length_c   1.000
_cell.angle_alpha   90.00
_cell.angle_beta   90.00
_cell.angle_gamma   90.00
#
_symmetry.space_group_name_H-M   'P 1'
#
loop_
_entity.id
_entity.type
_entity.pdbx_description
1 polymer ?
#
loop_
_entity_poly.entity_id
_entity_poly.type
_entity_poly.pdbx_seq_one_letter_code
_entity_poly.pdbx_strand_id
1 'polypeptide(L)'
;MTRIDDPDAAVRRQVAASLGAMPEGQREAAVASLLERHGDDAITMDAALSSVHGGEADVLQRMSQAAAEPTPPRDAAITMLAATIVRGADEAAAQNLFASVADGTRPAWVRSAMLRGAEVTLLGAAMPGARRVAEPAATTAGLPCPTCPGGRAGPGGAYAFQRPGDPTFANRAGRRGPSLRLKRAPRPLTDLAASSADLHTRADAVLTHVTWPGKRGETIVAPLTAAERQRFDAGREVYRNVCQACHQPDGRGQERLAPSLLVSPFVLADPEIPARILLNGKEGSVGLMPPIGFALNDEQIAAVLTYVRREWGNDGSPVDPALIKTIRARTAARARPWTAAELNALPAAGRGGR
;
A
#
# COMPACT_ATOMS: atom_id res chain seq x y z
N MET A 1 -17.56 -2.18 31.16
CA MET A 1 -17.60 -3.34 30.24
C MET A 1 -19.00 -3.69 29.73
N THR A 2 -20.09 -3.20 30.35
CA THR A 2 -21.49 -3.57 30.04
C THR A 2 -22.01 -3.19 28.64
N ARG A 3 -21.33 -2.29 27.91
CA ARG A 3 -21.77 -1.79 26.60
C ARG A 3 -21.04 -2.41 25.40
N ILE A 4 -20.04 -3.26 25.64
CA ILE A 4 -19.37 -4.00 24.55
C ILE A 4 -20.31 -5.08 24.00
N ASP A 5 -21.09 -5.71 24.88
CA ASP A 5 -22.08 -6.74 24.55
C ASP A 5 -23.48 -6.17 24.27
N ASP A 6 -23.59 -4.87 24.00
CA ASP A 6 -24.90 -4.25 23.75
C ASP A 6 -25.52 -4.87 22.48
N PRO A 7 -26.80 -5.29 22.49
CA PRO A 7 -27.42 -5.91 21.32
C PRO A 7 -27.48 -4.96 20.11
N ASP A 8 -27.48 -3.65 20.33
CA ASP A 8 -27.49 -2.65 19.27
C ASP A 8 -26.08 -2.44 18.67
N ALA A 9 -25.93 -2.73 17.38
CA ALA A 9 -24.68 -2.53 16.64
C ALA A 9 -24.22 -1.06 16.61
N ALA A 10 -25.15 -0.10 16.62
CA ALA A 10 -24.80 1.32 16.66
C ALA A 10 -24.11 1.68 17.98
N VAL A 11 -24.60 1.15 19.10
CA VAL A 11 -23.99 1.34 20.42
C VAL A 11 -22.60 0.72 20.45
N ARG A 12 -22.43 -0.50 19.94
CA ARG A 12 -21.12 -1.17 19.88
C ARG A 12 -20.10 -0.39 19.04
N ARG A 13 -20.51 0.14 17.90
CA ARG A 13 -19.66 0.97 17.04
C ARG A 13 -19.26 2.29 17.71
N GLN A 14 -20.18 2.93 18.41
CA GLN A 14 -19.87 4.14 19.18
C GLN A 14 -18.90 3.85 20.32
N VAL A 15 -19.08 2.73 21.02
CA VAL A 15 -18.13 2.26 22.04
C VAL A 15 -16.76 2.07 21.40
N ALA A 16 -16.66 1.31 20.29
CA ALA A 16 -15.42 1.06 19.57
C ALA A 16 -14.67 2.36 19.22
N ALA A 17 -15.38 3.33 18.64
CA ALA A 17 -14.80 4.63 18.27
C ALA A 17 -14.34 5.46 19.48
N SER A 18 -14.92 5.23 20.67
CA SER A 18 -14.60 5.97 21.89
C SER A 18 -13.46 5.35 22.70
N LEU A 19 -13.07 4.10 22.42
CA LEU A 19 -12.01 3.40 23.16
C LEU A 19 -10.66 4.13 23.08
N GLY A 20 -10.42 4.90 22.03
CA GLY A 20 -9.19 5.66 21.85
C GLY A 20 -8.95 6.73 22.91
N ALA A 21 -10.00 7.19 23.60
CA ALA A 21 -9.91 8.13 24.71
C ALA A 21 -9.48 7.47 26.05
N MET A 22 -9.40 6.13 26.10
CA MET A 22 -8.97 5.42 27.30
C MET A 22 -7.45 5.48 27.47
N PRO A 23 -6.95 5.37 28.72
CA PRO A 23 -5.52 5.23 28.98
C PRO A 23 -4.93 3.98 28.32
N GLU A 24 -3.66 4.07 27.97
CA GLU A 24 -2.85 2.93 27.51
C GLU A 24 -2.89 1.77 28.54
N GLY A 25 -2.86 0.54 28.04
CA GLY A 25 -3.09 -0.69 28.80
C GLY A 25 -4.57 -1.04 28.97
N GLN A 26 -5.42 -0.07 29.35
CA GLN A 26 -6.87 -0.31 29.48
C GLN A 26 -7.58 -0.34 28.14
N ARG A 27 -7.15 0.54 27.22
CA ARG A 27 -7.64 0.61 25.85
C ARG A 27 -7.43 -0.70 25.11
N GLU A 28 -6.22 -1.25 25.11
CA GLU A 28 -5.85 -2.46 24.39
C GLU A 28 -6.63 -3.67 24.92
N ALA A 29 -6.83 -3.75 26.24
CA ALA A 29 -7.66 -4.78 26.85
C ALA A 29 -9.14 -4.66 26.44
N ALA A 30 -9.69 -3.44 26.40
CA ALA A 30 -11.06 -3.21 25.96
C ALA A 30 -11.26 -3.51 24.47
N VAL A 31 -10.30 -3.10 23.62
CA VAL A 31 -10.31 -3.37 22.18
C VAL A 31 -10.21 -4.87 21.92
N ALA A 32 -9.29 -5.59 22.57
CA ALA A 32 -9.19 -7.04 22.44
C ALA A 32 -10.54 -7.72 22.79
N SER A 33 -11.15 -7.32 23.90
CA SER A 33 -12.41 -7.89 24.36
C SER A 33 -13.60 -7.56 23.44
N LEU A 34 -13.60 -6.41 22.76
CA LEU A 34 -14.59 -6.07 21.73
C LEU A 34 -14.39 -6.92 20.47
N LEU A 35 -13.15 -7.05 20.00
CA LEU A 35 -12.80 -7.77 18.78
C LEU A 35 -13.01 -9.29 18.90
N GLU A 36 -12.79 -9.87 20.08
CA GLU A 36 -13.08 -11.28 20.36
C GLU A 36 -14.55 -11.65 20.07
N ARG A 37 -15.47 -10.70 20.26
CA ARG A 37 -16.91 -10.93 20.15
C ARG A 37 -17.51 -10.41 18.87
N HIS A 38 -16.97 -9.32 18.33
CA HIS A 38 -17.59 -8.56 17.23
C HIS A 38 -16.63 -8.22 16.09
N GLY A 39 -15.47 -8.89 16.02
CA GLY A 39 -14.48 -8.70 14.96
C GLY A 39 -14.95 -9.11 13.55
N ASP A 40 -16.13 -9.68 13.40
CA ASP A 40 -16.76 -9.99 12.12
C ASP A 40 -17.63 -8.83 11.57
N ASP A 41 -18.01 -7.84 12.39
CA ASP A 41 -18.63 -6.60 11.91
C ASP A 41 -17.55 -5.63 11.43
N ALA A 42 -17.47 -5.44 10.11
CA ALA A 42 -16.42 -4.65 9.47
C ALA A 42 -16.33 -3.20 10.00
N ILE A 43 -17.46 -2.59 10.40
CA ILE A 43 -17.47 -1.22 10.92
C ILE A 43 -16.92 -1.18 12.36
N THR A 44 -17.33 -2.14 13.19
CA THR A 44 -16.80 -2.29 14.55
C THR A 44 -15.31 -2.58 14.52
N MET A 45 -14.85 -3.46 13.62
CA MET A 45 -13.45 -3.74 13.39
C MET A 45 -12.66 -2.47 13.05
N ASP A 46 -13.11 -1.72 12.06
CA ASP A 46 -12.43 -0.51 11.58
C ASP A 46 -12.34 0.57 12.67
N ALA A 47 -13.45 0.80 13.38
CA ALA A 47 -13.48 1.72 14.51
C ALA A 47 -12.55 1.27 15.65
N ALA A 48 -12.52 -0.03 15.96
CA ALA A 48 -11.69 -0.60 17.02
C ALA A 48 -10.19 -0.49 16.68
N LEU A 49 -9.79 -0.82 15.45
CA LEU A 49 -8.40 -0.68 15.01
C LEU A 49 -7.96 0.79 14.99
N SER A 50 -8.82 1.68 14.50
CA SER A 50 -8.55 3.12 14.49
C SER A 50 -8.38 3.70 15.89
N SER A 51 -9.03 3.08 16.89
CA SER A 51 -8.96 3.52 18.27
C SER A 51 -7.63 3.18 18.96
N VAL A 52 -6.85 2.22 18.45
CA VAL A 52 -5.67 1.66 19.14
C VAL A 52 -4.35 1.95 18.43
N HIS A 53 -4.23 3.14 17.86
CA HIS A 53 -3.02 3.56 17.15
C HIS A 53 -1.75 3.40 18.01
N GLY A 54 -0.79 2.60 17.52
CA GLY A 54 0.47 2.29 18.21
C GLY A 54 0.38 1.12 19.20
N GLY A 55 -0.82 0.65 19.54
CA GLY A 55 -1.07 -0.48 20.45
C GLY A 55 -1.49 -1.77 19.73
N GLU A 56 -1.44 -1.82 18.39
CA GLU A 56 -1.93 -2.94 17.60
C GLU A 56 -1.20 -4.25 17.93
N ALA A 57 0.12 -4.16 18.17
CA ALA A 57 0.94 -5.31 18.54
C ALA A 57 0.51 -5.91 19.89
N ASP A 58 0.16 -5.07 20.86
CA ASP A 58 -0.28 -5.50 22.19
C ASP A 58 -1.65 -6.16 22.14
N VAL A 59 -2.58 -5.60 21.36
CA VAL A 59 -3.90 -6.22 21.13
C VAL A 59 -3.73 -7.58 20.44
N LEU A 60 -2.91 -7.65 19.38
CA LEU A 60 -2.63 -8.90 18.68
C LEU A 60 -2.02 -9.94 19.63
N GLN A 61 -1.06 -9.54 20.46
CA GLN A 61 -0.43 -10.42 21.43
C GLN A 61 -1.46 -10.98 22.42
N ARG A 62 -2.33 -10.13 23.00
CA ARG A 62 -3.40 -10.57 23.92
C ARG A 62 -4.34 -11.56 23.25
N MET A 63 -4.83 -11.24 22.05
CA MET A 63 -5.79 -12.10 21.32
C MET A 63 -5.16 -13.42 20.85
N SER A 64 -3.85 -13.47 20.64
CA SER A 64 -3.13 -14.64 20.13
C SER A 64 -2.53 -15.54 21.20
N GLN A 65 -2.56 -15.13 22.47
CA GLN A 65 -2.02 -15.90 23.61
C GLN A 65 -2.96 -17.00 24.10
N ALA A 66 -4.28 -16.84 23.96
CA ALA A 66 -5.23 -17.82 24.49
C ALA A 66 -5.37 -19.04 23.56
N ALA A 67 -5.28 -20.25 24.13
CA ALA A 67 -5.52 -21.53 23.46
C ALA A 67 -6.98 -21.77 23.04
N ALA A 68 -7.82 -20.75 23.10
CA ALA A 68 -9.23 -20.83 22.72
C ALA A 68 -9.38 -21.15 21.22
N GLU A 69 -10.47 -21.86 20.89
CA GLU A 69 -10.82 -22.29 19.54
C GLU A 69 -10.98 -21.10 18.56
N PRO A 70 -10.81 -21.34 17.24
CA PRO A 70 -11.05 -20.32 16.23
C PRO A 70 -12.54 -19.96 16.17
N THR A 71 -12.84 -18.67 16.24
CA THR A 71 -14.16 -18.12 15.95
C THR A 71 -14.05 -17.14 14.77
N PRO A 72 -15.10 -16.96 13.96
CA PRO A 72 -15.05 -16.00 12.85
C PRO A 72 -14.65 -14.57 13.27
N PRO A 73 -15.17 -14.01 14.38
CA PRO A 73 -14.74 -12.70 14.88
C PRO A 73 -13.25 -12.64 15.21
N ARG A 74 -12.72 -13.70 15.84
CA ARG A 74 -11.33 -13.74 16.32
C ARG A 74 -10.33 -13.98 15.20
N ASP A 75 -10.64 -14.85 14.25
CA ASP A 75 -9.83 -15.06 13.04
C ASP A 75 -9.74 -13.76 12.22
N ALA A 76 -10.87 -13.07 12.04
CA ALA A 76 -10.93 -11.78 11.39
C ALA A 76 -10.08 -10.74 12.13
N ALA A 77 -10.24 -10.61 13.45
CA ALA A 77 -9.46 -9.67 14.27
C ALA A 77 -7.95 -9.89 14.20
N ILE A 78 -7.49 -11.13 14.37
CA ILE A 78 -6.06 -11.46 14.31
C ILE A 78 -5.50 -11.16 12.91
N THR A 79 -6.23 -11.52 11.86
CA THR A 79 -5.85 -11.22 10.47
C THR A 79 -5.74 -9.71 10.24
N MET A 80 -6.72 -8.95 10.72
CA MET A 80 -6.78 -7.50 10.53
C MET A 80 -5.69 -6.76 11.32
N LEU A 81 -5.46 -7.13 12.58
CA LEU A 81 -4.38 -6.57 13.39
C LEU A 81 -3.01 -6.83 12.75
N ALA A 82 -2.77 -8.05 12.27
CA ALA A 82 -1.54 -8.39 11.56
C ALA A 82 -1.39 -7.58 10.25
N ALA A 83 -2.48 -7.38 9.49
CA ALA A 83 -2.48 -6.53 8.31
C ALA A 83 -2.14 -5.07 8.64
N THR A 84 -2.70 -4.51 9.72
CA THR A 84 -2.39 -3.15 10.18
C THR A 84 -0.93 -3.00 10.59
N ILE A 85 -0.37 -3.97 11.31
CA ILE A 85 1.06 -3.98 11.69
C ILE A 85 1.96 -3.97 10.45
N VAL A 86 1.69 -4.84 9.47
CA VAL A 86 2.47 -4.90 8.22
C VAL A 86 2.34 -3.60 7.42
N ARG A 87 1.14 -3.00 7.40
CA ARG A 87 0.89 -1.73 6.70
C ARG A 87 1.57 -0.54 7.38
N GLY A 88 1.66 -0.55 8.70
CA GLY A 88 2.37 0.48 9.48
C GLY A 88 3.87 0.48 9.26
N ALA A 89 4.44 -0.65 8.81
CA ALA A 89 5.86 -0.84 8.54
C ALA A 89 6.77 -0.53 9.76
N ASP A 90 6.24 -0.69 10.98
CA ASP A 90 7.07 -0.64 12.18
C ASP A 90 7.96 -1.87 12.26
N GLU A 91 9.27 -1.64 12.41
CA GLU A 91 10.27 -2.71 12.39
C GLU A 91 10.06 -3.70 13.53
N ALA A 92 9.85 -3.22 14.76
CA ALA A 92 9.78 -4.10 15.92
C ALA A 92 8.50 -4.95 15.89
N ALA A 93 7.37 -4.33 15.58
CA ALA A 93 6.08 -5.00 15.47
C ALA A 93 6.08 -6.03 14.32
N ALA A 94 6.62 -5.69 13.14
CA ALA A 94 6.71 -6.63 12.02
C ALA A 94 7.61 -7.84 12.35
N GLN A 95 8.76 -7.61 12.99
CA GLN A 95 9.67 -8.69 13.41
C GLN A 95 8.99 -9.63 14.43
N ASN A 96 8.27 -9.07 15.40
CA ASN A 96 7.55 -9.84 16.42
C ASN A 96 6.37 -10.63 15.83
N LEU A 97 5.65 -10.04 14.86
CA LEU A 97 4.60 -10.72 14.11
C LEU A 97 5.17 -11.95 13.38
N PHE A 98 6.25 -11.78 12.63
CA PHE A 98 6.88 -12.86 11.89
C PHE A 98 7.48 -13.94 12.80
N ALA A 99 8.03 -13.55 13.96
CA ALA A 99 8.42 -14.51 15.00
C ALA A 99 7.23 -15.31 15.51
N SER A 100 6.08 -14.67 15.74
CA SER A 100 4.85 -15.34 16.21
C SER A 100 4.23 -16.26 15.15
N VAL A 101 4.38 -15.95 13.86
CA VAL A 101 3.96 -16.84 12.76
C VAL A 101 4.83 -18.11 12.71
N ALA A 102 6.13 -17.97 12.95
CA ALA A 102 7.08 -19.08 12.90
C ALA A 102 7.10 -19.93 14.19
N ASP A 103 6.54 -19.42 15.28
CA ASP A 103 6.47 -20.10 16.57
C ASP A 103 5.52 -21.30 16.52
N GLY A 104 6.09 -22.49 16.32
CA GLY A 104 5.36 -23.75 16.24
C GLY A 104 4.66 -24.19 17.53
N THR A 105 4.89 -23.52 18.66
CA THR A 105 4.16 -23.79 19.91
C THR A 105 2.76 -23.16 19.92
N ARG A 106 2.49 -22.20 19.02
CA ARG A 106 1.19 -21.55 18.88
C ARG A 106 0.21 -22.40 18.08
N PRO A 107 -1.11 -22.25 18.33
CA PRO A 107 -2.12 -22.92 17.52
C PRO A 107 -1.97 -22.59 16.03
N ALA A 108 -2.03 -23.62 15.17
CA ALA A 108 -1.82 -23.48 13.73
C ALA A 108 -2.76 -22.46 13.08
N TRP A 109 -4.01 -22.36 13.55
CA TRP A 109 -4.98 -21.38 13.04
C TRP A 109 -4.57 -19.93 13.35
N VAL A 110 -3.98 -19.66 14.53
CA VAL A 110 -3.49 -18.33 14.91
C VAL A 110 -2.32 -17.92 14.03
N ARG A 111 -1.34 -18.81 13.85
CA ARG A 111 -0.19 -18.59 12.95
C ARG A 111 -0.66 -18.33 11.53
N SER A 112 -1.63 -19.12 11.06
CA SER A 112 -2.25 -18.98 9.74
C SER A 112 -2.99 -17.66 9.54
N ALA A 113 -3.73 -17.17 10.55
CA ALA A 113 -4.45 -15.90 10.54
C ALA A 113 -3.48 -14.70 10.53
N MET A 114 -2.43 -14.74 11.35
CA MET A 114 -1.37 -13.73 11.35
C MET A 114 -0.68 -13.61 9.98
N LEU A 115 -0.31 -14.76 9.39
CA LEU A 115 0.29 -14.78 8.06
C LEU A 115 -0.70 -14.28 6.99
N ARG A 116 -1.99 -14.60 7.12
CA ARG A 116 -3.05 -14.08 6.24
C ARG A 116 -3.10 -12.55 6.26
N GLY A 117 -2.86 -11.91 7.40
CA GLY A 117 -2.80 -10.44 7.49
C GLY A 117 -1.66 -9.85 6.65
N ALA A 118 -0.50 -10.51 6.63
CA ALA A 118 0.61 -10.13 5.76
C ALA A 118 0.27 -10.35 4.27
N GLU A 119 -0.37 -11.47 3.93
CA GLU A 119 -0.81 -11.78 2.56
C GLU A 119 -1.86 -10.77 2.05
N VAL A 120 -2.81 -10.39 2.90
CA VAL A 120 -3.79 -9.33 2.62
C VAL A 120 -3.07 -8.04 2.20
N THR A 121 -2.03 -7.67 2.94
CA THR A 121 -1.37 -6.38 2.76
C THR A 121 -0.39 -6.38 1.60
N LEU A 122 0.38 -7.45 1.44
CA LEU A 122 1.50 -7.51 0.48
C LEU A 122 1.10 -8.18 -0.84
N LEU A 123 0.17 -9.14 -0.80
CA LEU A 123 -0.27 -9.93 -1.95
C LEU A 123 -1.68 -9.57 -2.42
N GLY A 124 -2.41 -8.72 -1.67
CA GLY A 124 -3.81 -8.39 -1.98
C GLY A 124 -4.76 -9.56 -1.77
N ALA A 125 -4.47 -10.46 -0.83
CA ALA A 125 -5.35 -11.58 -0.51
C ALA A 125 -6.71 -11.10 0.02
N ALA A 126 -7.74 -11.95 -0.14
CA ALA A 126 -9.08 -11.63 0.33
C ALA A 126 -9.16 -11.50 1.86
N MET A 127 -9.91 -10.50 2.32
CA MET A 127 -10.17 -10.25 3.73
C MET A 127 -11.13 -11.30 4.31
N PRO A 128 -10.96 -11.71 5.58
CA PRO A 128 -12.00 -12.44 6.30
C PRO A 128 -13.32 -11.67 6.30
N GLY A 129 -14.45 -12.37 6.09
CA GLY A 129 -15.78 -11.76 6.06
C GLY A 129 -16.14 -11.03 4.75
N ALA A 130 -15.23 -10.89 3.79
CA ALA A 130 -15.58 -10.38 2.47
C ALA A 130 -16.51 -11.38 1.75
N ARG A 131 -17.75 -10.96 1.45
CA ARG A 131 -18.64 -11.74 0.59
C ARG A 131 -17.93 -11.96 -0.75
N ARG A 132 -17.72 -13.23 -1.14
CA ARG A 132 -17.41 -13.57 -2.54
C ARG A 132 -18.61 -13.14 -3.37
N VAL A 133 -18.50 -12.02 -4.06
CA VAL A 133 -19.48 -11.65 -5.08
C VAL A 133 -19.13 -12.49 -6.31
N ALA A 134 -20.01 -13.42 -6.67
CA ALA A 134 -19.99 -14.02 -7.99
C ALA A 134 -20.00 -12.86 -9.02
N GLU A 135 -19.13 -12.92 -10.02
CA GLU A 135 -18.99 -11.87 -11.04
C GLU A 135 -20.37 -11.35 -11.46
N PRO A 136 -20.66 -10.05 -11.31
CA PRO A 136 -21.92 -9.53 -11.81
C PRO A 136 -21.88 -9.63 -13.33
N ALA A 137 -22.83 -10.35 -13.91
CA ALA A 137 -23.17 -10.21 -15.31
C ALA A 137 -23.42 -8.71 -15.60
N ALA A 138 -22.77 -8.19 -16.63
CA ALA A 138 -22.82 -6.79 -17.00
C ALA A 138 -24.27 -6.30 -17.14
N THR A 139 -24.66 -5.33 -16.32
CA THR A 139 -25.87 -4.53 -16.57
C THR A 139 -25.58 -3.04 -16.41
N THR A 140 -26.20 -2.30 -17.32
CA THR A 140 -26.03 -0.88 -17.67
C THR A 140 -26.87 0.06 -16.81
N ALA A 141 -26.35 1.28 -16.58
CA ALA A 141 -27.02 2.52 -16.14
C ALA A 141 -27.59 2.52 -14.70
N GLY A 142 -27.53 3.56 -13.86
CA GLY A 142 -27.33 4.99 -14.04
C GLY A 142 -28.42 5.73 -13.23
N LEU A 143 -28.04 6.51 -12.21
CA LEU A 143 -28.63 7.79 -11.71
C LEU A 143 -28.34 8.02 -10.20
N PRO A 144 -27.94 9.24 -9.77
CA PRO A 144 -27.76 9.60 -8.36
C PRO A 144 -29.06 10.09 -7.70
N CYS A 145 -29.21 9.81 -6.40
CA CYS A 145 -30.38 10.16 -5.60
C CYS A 145 -30.47 11.68 -5.32
N PRO A 146 -31.64 12.35 -5.44
CA PRO A 146 -31.72 13.82 -5.45
C PRO A 146 -31.94 14.50 -4.08
N THR A 147 -31.98 13.79 -2.95
CA THR A 147 -32.46 14.39 -1.68
C THR A 147 -31.74 13.89 -0.41
N CYS A 148 -30.45 14.20 -0.24
CA CYS A 148 -29.78 14.11 1.07
C CYS A 148 -29.39 15.51 1.57
N PRO A 149 -30.24 16.15 2.40
CA PRO A 149 -29.88 17.36 3.13
C PRO A 149 -29.17 16.99 4.46
N GLY A 150 -27.99 17.56 4.69
CA GLY A 150 -27.39 17.66 6.03
C GLY A 150 -26.53 16.48 6.48
N GLY A 151 -25.26 16.48 6.07
CA GLY A 151 -24.19 15.71 6.71
C GLY A 151 -22.84 16.13 6.13
N ARG A 152 -21.95 16.69 6.96
CA ARG A 152 -20.55 16.96 6.56
C ARG A 152 -19.81 15.62 6.42
N ALA A 153 -20.05 14.97 5.29
CA ALA A 153 -19.23 13.90 4.74
C ALA A 153 -19.41 14.01 3.22
N GLY A 154 -18.50 14.76 2.58
CA GLY A 154 -18.44 14.78 1.12
C GLY A 154 -18.19 13.37 0.56
N PRO A 155 -18.49 13.12 -0.72
CA PRO A 155 -18.24 11.82 -1.34
C PRO A 155 -16.73 11.65 -1.49
N GLY A 156 -16.10 11.05 -0.49
CA GLY A 156 -14.64 10.96 -0.41
C GLY A 156 -14.08 10.59 0.96
N GLY A 157 -14.93 10.26 1.95
CA GLY A 157 -14.44 9.47 3.08
C GLY A 157 -13.89 8.17 2.53
N ALA A 158 -12.56 8.00 2.56
CA ALA A 158 -11.92 6.77 2.18
C ALA A 158 -12.58 5.64 2.96
N TYR A 159 -13.31 4.77 2.27
CA TYR A 159 -13.74 3.54 2.90
C TYR A 159 -12.49 2.73 3.19
N ALA A 160 -12.37 2.22 4.41
CA ALA A 160 -11.33 1.26 4.77
C ALA A 160 -11.41 -0.06 3.96
N PHE A 161 -12.42 -0.23 3.10
CA PHE A 161 -12.71 -1.46 2.38
C PHE A 161 -13.04 -1.28 0.89
N GLN A 162 -12.67 -2.31 0.13
CA GLN A 162 -12.87 -2.50 -1.31
C GLN A 162 -14.36 -2.67 -1.65
N ARG A 163 -14.81 -2.09 -2.77
CA ARG A 163 -16.16 -2.34 -3.30
C ARG A 163 -16.17 -3.57 -4.21
N PRO A 164 -17.17 -4.48 -4.09
CA PRO A 164 -17.31 -5.58 -5.03
C PRO A 164 -17.67 -5.07 -6.44
N GLY A 165 -16.92 -5.52 -7.45
CA GLY A 165 -17.16 -5.18 -8.86
C GLY A 165 -16.26 -4.11 -9.46
N ASP A 166 -15.19 -3.68 -8.76
CA ASP A 166 -14.18 -2.79 -9.33
C ASP A 166 -13.24 -3.56 -10.29
N PRO A 167 -13.28 -3.30 -11.62
CA PRO A 167 -12.49 -4.03 -12.61
C PRO A 167 -11.00 -3.69 -12.59
N THR A 168 -10.52 -2.81 -11.70
CA THR A 168 -9.13 -2.32 -11.68
C THR A 168 -8.10 -3.32 -11.13
N PHE A 169 -8.53 -4.46 -10.59
CA PHE A 169 -7.63 -5.47 -9.98
C PHE A 169 -7.81 -6.91 -10.48
N ALA A 170 -8.52 -7.14 -11.58
CA ALA A 170 -8.48 -8.45 -12.22
C ALA A 170 -7.04 -8.79 -12.66
N ASN A 171 -6.55 -9.93 -12.17
CA ASN A 171 -5.28 -10.59 -12.44
C ASN A 171 -4.53 -10.05 -13.67
N ARG A 172 -3.47 -9.25 -13.44
CA ARG A 172 -2.40 -9.07 -14.44
C ARG A 172 -1.12 -9.64 -13.86
N ALA A 173 -0.73 -10.78 -14.41
CA ALA A 173 0.62 -11.33 -14.29
C ALA A 173 1.64 -10.20 -14.51
N GLY A 174 2.41 -9.89 -13.47
CA GLY A 174 3.48 -8.88 -13.52
C GLY A 174 3.40 -7.71 -12.52
N ARG A 175 2.36 -7.59 -11.68
CA ARG A 175 2.36 -6.60 -10.57
C ARG A 175 3.21 -7.10 -9.39
N ARG A 176 4.26 -6.37 -9.00
CA ARG A 176 4.80 -6.47 -7.63
C ARG A 176 3.85 -5.67 -6.74
N GLY A 177 3.04 -6.35 -5.92
CA GLY A 177 2.21 -5.74 -4.87
C GLY A 177 3.00 -4.91 -3.84
N PRO A 178 2.32 -4.30 -2.85
CA PRO A 178 2.96 -3.53 -1.79
C PRO A 178 4.15 -4.27 -1.17
N SER A 179 5.22 -3.55 -0.81
CA SER A 179 6.43 -4.15 -0.23
C SER A 179 6.69 -3.61 1.17
N LEU A 180 7.21 -4.47 2.04
CA LEU A 180 7.64 -4.14 3.40
C LEU A 180 9.16 -4.07 3.43
N ARG A 181 9.72 -2.94 3.86
CA ARG A 181 11.18 -2.78 4.00
C ARG A 181 11.58 -2.83 5.46
N LEU A 182 12.40 -3.81 5.80
CA LEU A 182 12.96 -4.01 7.14
C LEU A 182 14.43 -3.60 7.20
N LYS A 183 14.88 -3.16 8.38
CA LYS A 183 16.27 -2.82 8.68
C LYS A 183 17.14 -4.06 8.79
N ARG A 184 16.57 -5.21 9.19
CA ARG A 184 17.28 -6.49 9.34
C ARG A 184 16.43 -7.67 8.83
N ALA A 185 17.10 -8.78 8.54
CA ALA A 185 16.44 -10.00 8.08
C ALA A 185 15.41 -10.54 9.11
N PRO A 186 14.17 -10.82 8.70
CA PRO A 186 13.18 -11.50 9.54
C PRO A 186 13.50 -13.00 9.60
N ARG A 187 14.52 -13.36 10.38
CA ARG A 187 15.05 -14.75 10.46
C ARG A 187 13.95 -15.81 10.66
N PRO A 188 12.98 -15.64 11.59
CA PRO A 188 11.94 -16.65 11.78
C PRO A 188 11.11 -16.91 10.52
N LEU A 189 10.81 -15.87 9.75
CA LEU A 189 10.06 -16.02 8.50
C LEU A 189 10.92 -16.64 7.39
N THR A 190 12.20 -16.25 7.28
CA THR A 190 13.11 -16.86 6.30
C THR A 190 13.34 -18.34 6.59
N ASP A 191 13.47 -18.70 7.86
CA ASP A 191 13.66 -20.10 8.28
C ASP A 191 12.37 -20.90 8.03
N LEU A 192 11.20 -20.31 8.31
CA LEU A 192 9.90 -20.92 8.00
C LEU A 192 9.73 -21.17 6.49
N ALA A 193 10.07 -20.21 5.65
CA ALA A 193 9.97 -20.34 4.19
C ALA A 193 10.95 -21.37 3.61
N ALA A 194 12.15 -21.49 4.20
CA ALA A 194 13.14 -22.49 3.80
C ALA A 194 12.84 -23.89 4.36
N SER A 195 11.92 -24.01 5.31
CA SER A 195 11.53 -25.28 5.93
C SER A 195 10.49 -26.04 5.10
N SER A 196 10.14 -27.25 5.55
CA SER A 196 8.98 -28.02 5.08
C SER A 196 7.79 -27.97 6.05
N ALA A 197 7.76 -26.99 6.95
CA ALA A 197 6.72 -26.87 7.97
C ALA A 197 5.39 -26.36 7.39
N ASP A 198 4.33 -26.45 8.18
CA ASP A 198 3.07 -25.82 7.83
C ASP A 198 3.29 -24.32 7.58
N LEU A 199 2.68 -23.80 6.50
CA LEU A 199 2.79 -22.41 6.03
C LEU A 199 4.06 -22.05 5.21
N HIS A 200 5.02 -22.95 4.99
CA HIS A 200 6.28 -22.61 4.29
C HIS A 200 6.05 -21.92 2.92
N THR A 201 5.18 -22.44 2.06
CA THR A 201 4.84 -21.83 0.75
C THR A 201 4.25 -20.43 0.88
N ARG A 202 3.41 -20.22 1.90
CA ARG A 202 2.77 -18.92 2.17
C ARG A 202 3.78 -17.92 2.70
N ALA A 203 4.66 -18.37 3.58
CA ALA A 203 5.76 -17.57 4.11
C ALA A 203 6.73 -17.14 3.00
N ASP A 204 7.07 -18.05 2.07
CA ASP A 204 7.89 -17.74 0.91
C ASP A 204 7.25 -16.68 0.00
N ALA A 205 5.95 -16.83 -0.31
CA ALA A 205 5.20 -15.85 -1.08
C ALA A 205 5.23 -14.45 -0.42
N VAL A 206 4.98 -14.37 0.88
CA VAL A 206 5.09 -13.12 1.65
C VAL A 206 6.51 -12.57 1.60
N LEU A 207 7.53 -13.40 1.80
CA LEU A 207 8.93 -12.97 1.78
C LEU A 207 9.33 -12.35 0.46
N THR A 208 8.76 -12.75 -0.69
CA THR A 208 9.08 -12.10 -1.97
C THR A 208 8.81 -10.58 -1.96
N HIS A 209 7.88 -10.12 -1.12
CA HIS A 209 7.51 -8.72 -0.92
C HIS A 209 8.15 -8.06 0.32
N VAL A 210 8.94 -8.79 1.11
CA VAL A 210 9.69 -8.25 2.25
C VAL A 210 11.15 -8.05 1.85
N THR A 211 11.69 -6.85 2.03
CA THR A 211 13.07 -6.48 1.65
C THR A 211 13.89 -6.09 2.88
N TRP A 212 15.19 -6.34 2.87
CA TRP A 212 16.14 -5.93 3.90
C TRP A 212 17.56 -5.95 3.33
N PRO A 213 18.49 -5.13 3.86
CA PRO A 213 19.87 -5.11 3.38
C PRO A 213 20.51 -6.50 3.37
N GLY A 214 20.94 -6.96 2.20
CA GLY A 214 21.64 -8.23 2.03
C GLY A 214 20.73 -9.44 1.79
N LYS A 215 19.44 -9.24 1.50
CA LYS A 215 18.56 -10.33 1.04
C LYS A 215 19.06 -10.90 -0.29
N ARG A 216 19.18 -12.23 -0.38
CA ARG A 216 19.55 -12.93 -1.63
C ARG A 216 18.50 -12.63 -2.72
N GLY A 217 18.96 -12.18 -3.88
CA GLY A 217 18.09 -11.83 -5.01
C GLY A 217 17.40 -10.46 -4.91
N GLU A 218 17.69 -9.65 -3.88
CA GLU A 218 17.33 -8.23 -3.90
C GLU A 218 18.15 -7.53 -4.99
N THR A 219 17.49 -6.79 -5.88
CA THR A 219 18.18 -5.86 -6.76
C THR A 219 18.87 -4.85 -5.85
N ILE A 220 20.20 -4.97 -5.68
CA ILE A 220 20.96 -3.99 -4.90
C ILE A 220 20.83 -2.66 -5.63
N VAL A 221 19.95 -1.81 -5.12
CA VAL A 221 19.79 -0.45 -5.63
C VAL A 221 21.08 0.26 -5.29
N ALA A 222 21.90 0.53 -6.32
CA ALA A 222 23.16 1.23 -6.15
C ALA A 222 22.93 2.52 -5.33
N PRO A 223 23.66 2.75 -4.22
CA PRO A 223 23.54 3.98 -3.45
C PRO A 223 23.74 5.19 -4.35
N LEU A 224 22.96 6.26 -4.10
CA LEU A 224 23.16 7.52 -4.80
C LEU A 224 24.53 8.08 -4.46
N THR A 225 25.26 8.53 -5.48
CA THR A 225 26.45 9.37 -5.33
C THR A 225 26.10 10.69 -4.62
N ALA A 226 27.09 11.44 -4.15
CA ALA A 226 26.85 12.73 -3.49
C ALA A 226 26.07 13.72 -4.37
N ALA A 227 26.41 13.79 -5.66
CA ALA A 227 25.71 14.64 -6.62
C ALA A 227 24.27 14.19 -6.87
N GLU A 228 24.03 12.88 -7.02
CA GLU A 228 22.68 12.34 -7.17
C GLU A 228 21.83 12.49 -5.91
N ARG A 229 22.46 12.45 -4.72
CA ARG A 229 21.79 12.72 -3.45
C ARG A 229 21.36 14.18 -3.34
N GLN A 230 22.22 15.13 -3.69
CA GLN A 230 21.83 16.54 -3.81
C GLN A 230 20.66 16.72 -4.78
N ARG A 231 20.70 16.04 -5.93
CA ARG A 231 19.61 16.06 -6.92
C ARG A 231 18.32 15.45 -6.35
N PHE A 232 18.41 14.36 -5.61
CA PHE A 232 17.28 13.74 -4.91
C PHE A 232 16.64 14.71 -3.90
N ASP A 233 17.45 15.36 -3.06
CA ASP A 233 16.96 16.32 -2.07
C ASP A 233 16.32 17.55 -2.74
N ALA A 234 16.91 18.08 -3.82
CA ALA A 234 16.29 19.13 -4.63
C ALA A 234 14.98 18.66 -5.27
N GLY A 235 14.92 17.40 -5.70
CA GLY A 235 13.74 16.79 -6.28
C GLY A 235 12.57 16.68 -5.30
N ARG A 236 12.86 16.42 -4.02
CA ARG A 236 11.84 16.42 -2.94
C ARG A 236 11.18 17.78 -2.81
N GLU A 237 11.94 18.87 -2.92
CA GLU A 237 11.40 20.23 -2.87
C GLU A 237 10.52 20.54 -4.08
N VAL A 238 10.93 20.15 -5.28
CA VAL A 238 10.11 20.28 -6.50
C VAL A 238 8.81 19.46 -6.35
N TYR A 239 8.89 18.23 -5.84
CA TYR A 239 7.73 17.38 -5.62
C TYR A 239 6.72 18.04 -4.68
N ARG A 240 7.19 18.54 -3.54
CA ARG A 240 6.35 19.21 -2.52
C ARG A 240 5.63 20.43 -3.10
N ASN A 241 6.30 21.19 -3.97
CA ASN A 241 5.72 22.44 -4.46
C ASN A 241 4.84 22.27 -5.71
N VAL A 242 5.09 21.25 -6.53
CA VAL A 242 4.47 21.13 -7.87
C VAL A 242 3.61 19.86 -8.00
N CYS A 243 4.04 18.74 -7.43
CA CYS A 243 3.47 17.43 -7.73
C CYS A 243 2.50 16.92 -6.66
N GLN A 244 2.77 17.23 -5.39
CA GLN A 244 2.05 16.65 -4.25
C GLN A 244 0.55 16.98 -4.24
N ALA A 245 0.14 18.10 -4.82
CA ALA A 245 -1.26 18.53 -4.83
C ALA A 245 -2.18 17.50 -5.51
N CYS A 246 -1.65 16.78 -6.51
CA CYS A 246 -2.35 15.71 -7.18
C CYS A 246 -1.87 14.33 -6.72
N HIS A 247 -0.55 14.13 -6.62
CA HIS A 247 0.04 12.83 -6.32
C HIS A 247 0.13 12.49 -4.82
N GLN A 248 -0.33 13.39 -3.95
CA GLN A 248 -0.28 13.32 -2.47
C GLN A 248 1.14 13.35 -1.88
N PRO A 249 1.32 13.77 -0.62
CA PRO A 249 2.63 13.80 0.02
C PRO A 249 3.32 12.44 0.07
N ASP A 250 2.54 11.36 0.15
CA ASP A 250 3.01 9.97 0.21
C ASP A 250 3.08 9.28 -1.17
N GLY A 251 2.86 10.02 -2.27
CA GLY A 251 2.97 9.50 -3.63
C GLY A 251 1.86 8.55 -4.06
N ARG A 252 0.86 8.27 -3.21
CA ARG A 252 -0.19 7.29 -3.51
C ARG A 252 -1.22 7.79 -4.51
N GLY A 253 -1.18 9.07 -4.86
CA GLY A 253 -2.16 9.69 -5.73
C GLY A 253 -3.52 9.83 -5.06
N GLN A 254 -4.50 10.22 -5.87
CA GLN A 254 -5.87 10.42 -5.45
C GLN A 254 -6.80 9.83 -6.51
N GLU A 255 -7.76 9.01 -6.08
CA GLU A 255 -8.68 8.33 -6.98
C GLU A 255 -9.35 9.32 -7.93
N ARG A 256 -9.39 8.98 -9.23
CA ARG A 256 -9.96 9.81 -10.32
C ARG A 256 -9.28 11.16 -10.56
N LEU A 257 -8.17 11.45 -9.89
CA LEU A 257 -7.38 12.67 -10.10
C LEU A 257 -5.96 12.36 -10.58
N ALA A 258 -5.24 11.52 -9.83
CA ALA A 258 -3.86 11.17 -10.15
C ALA A 258 -3.52 9.76 -9.70
N PRO A 259 -2.77 8.99 -10.51
CA PRO A 259 -2.36 7.64 -10.15
C PRO A 259 -1.27 7.65 -9.08
N SER A 260 -1.13 6.51 -8.39
CA SER A 260 0.01 6.24 -7.52
C SER A 260 1.32 6.28 -8.30
N LEU A 261 2.35 6.88 -7.70
CA LEU A 261 3.73 6.89 -8.15
C LEU A 261 4.54 5.73 -7.55
N LEU A 262 4.00 5.06 -6.53
CA LEU A 262 4.61 3.87 -5.93
C LEU A 262 4.52 2.72 -6.91
N VAL A 263 5.67 2.10 -7.20
CA VAL A 263 5.80 0.93 -8.10
C VAL A 263 5.12 1.17 -9.46
N SER A 264 5.06 2.45 -9.89
CA SER A 264 4.37 2.82 -11.12
C SER A 264 5.18 2.33 -12.32
N PRO A 265 4.56 1.59 -13.27
CA PRO A 265 5.28 1.09 -14.43
C PRO A 265 5.83 2.21 -15.31
N PHE A 266 5.17 3.38 -15.34
CA PHE A 266 5.68 4.54 -16.07
C PHE A 266 6.80 5.25 -15.32
N VAL A 267 6.73 5.34 -13.98
CA VAL A 267 7.80 5.92 -13.17
C VAL A 267 9.07 5.08 -13.26
N LEU A 268 8.94 3.76 -13.21
CA LEU A 268 10.05 2.80 -13.16
C LEU A 268 10.50 2.28 -14.53
N ALA A 269 9.83 2.67 -15.62
CA ALA A 269 10.27 2.40 -16.98
C ALA A 269 11.64 3.03 -17.29
N ASP A 270 12.09 2.87 -18.53
CA ASP A 270 13.20 3.65 -19.07
C ASP A 270 12.99 5.15 -18.76
N PRO A 271 14.00 5.87 -18.22
CA PRO A 271 13.86 7.27 -17.81
C PRO A 271 13.34 8.23 -18.89
N GLU A 272 13.44 7.89 -20.18
CA GLU A 272 12.82 8.66 -21.25
C GLU A 272 11.29 8.73 -21.13
N ILE A 273 10.66 7.65 -20.66
CA ILE A 273 9.20 7.55 -20.55
C ILE A 273 8.62 8.55 -19.54
N PRO A 274 9.03 8.57 -18.26
CA PRO A 274 8.53 9.56 -17.33
C PRO A 274 9.02 10.98 -17.68
N ALA A 275 10.19 11.16 -18.32
CA ALA A 275 10.62 12.45 -18.83
C ALA A 275 9.64 13.03 -19.86
N ARG A 276 9.17 12.22 -20.82
CA ARG A 276 8.16 12.60 -21.82
C ARG A 276 6.83 13.00 -21.17
N ILE A 277 6.43 12.29 -20.11
CA ILE A 277 5.22 12.62 -19.34
C ILE A 277 5.35 14.00 -18.68
N LEU A 278 6.46 14.32 -18.01
CA LEU A 278 6.62 15.64 -17.40
C LEU A 278 6.72 16.75 -18.46
N LEU A 279 7.43 16.50 -19.55
CA LEU A 279 7.66 17.51 -20.60
C LEU A 279 6.38 17.85 -21.37
N ASN A 280 5.59 16.84 -21.74
CA ASN A 280 4.47 17.01 -22.68
C ASN A 280 3.09 16.64 -22.09
N GLY A 281 3.03 16.17 -20.85
CA GLY A 281 1.80 15.71 -20.21
C GLY A 281 1.40 14.30 -20.64
N LYS A 282 0.38 13.75 -19.98
CA LYS A 282 -0.17 12.43 -20.30
C LYS A 282 -1.68 12.40 -20.11
N GLU A 283 -2.41 11.90 -21.09
CA GLU A 283 -3.84 11.63 -21.02
C GLU A 283 -4.14 10.13 -20.80
N GLY A 284 -5.31 9.84 -20.26
CA GLY A 284 -5.79 8.46 -20.05
C GLY A 284 -7.00 8.36 -19.15
N SER A 285 -7.32 7.14 -18.72
CA SER A 285 -8.51 6.82 -17.92
C SER A 285 -8.56 7.49 -16.54
N VAL A 286 -7.42 7.90 -15.99
CA VAL A 286 -7.33 8.59 -14.69
C VAL A 286 -7.47 10.11 -14.83
N GLY A 287 -7.40 10.63 -16.06
CA GLY A 287 -7.45 12.06 -16.35
C GLY A 287 -6.25 12.55 -17.17
N LEU A 288 -6.09 13.86 -17.20
CA LEU A 288 -5.00 14.56 -17.89
C LEU A 288 -3.97 15.05 -16.86
N MET A 289 -2.74 14.54 -16.94
CA MET A 289 -1.60 15.20 -16.35
C MET A 289 -1.13 16.30 -17.31
N PRO A 290 -1.22 17.59 -16.95
CA PRO A 290 -0.79 18.67 -17.82
C PRO A 290 0.74 18.62 -18.06
N PRO A 291 1.23 19.11 -19.20
CA PRO A 291 2.66 19.32 -19.39
C PRO A 291 3.18 20.29 -18.33
N ILE A 292 4.30 19.95 -17.69
CA ILE A 292 5.00 20.85 -16.75
C ILE A 292 6.40 21.23 -17.27
N GLY A 293 6.77 20.74 -18.45
CA GLY A 293 8.03 21.06 -19.11
C GLY A 293 8.24 22.55 -19.35
N PHE A 294 7.18 23.34 -19.54
CA PHE A 294 7.33 24.79 -19.71
C PHE A 294 7.67 25.52 -18.41
N ALA A 295 7.31 24.97 -17.26
CA ALA A 295 7.49 25.59 -15.95
C ALA A 295 8.80 25.15 -15.27
N LEU A 296 9.29 23.95 -15.61
CA LEU A 296 10.50 23.37 -15.00
C LEU A 296 11.63 23.22 -16.01
N ASN A 297 12.83 23.61 -15.59
CA ASN A 297 14.05 23.39 -16.36
C ASN A 297 14.52 21.91 -16.28
N ASP A 298 15.56 21.58 -17.05
CA ASP A 298 16.06 20.20 -17.16
C ASP A 298 16.59 19.64 -15.84
N GLU A 299 17.24 20.48 -15.03
CA GLU A 299 17.73 20.11 -13.69
C GLU A 299 16.58 19.79 -12.74
N GLN A 300 15.52 20.62 -12.73
CA GLN A 300 14.35 20.42 -11.87
C GLN A 300 13.56 19.17 -12.24
N ILE A 301 13.42 18.88 -13.54
CA ILE A 301 12.75 17.66 -14.02
C ILE A 301 13.60 16.43 -13.67
N ALA A 302 14.91 16.47 -13.90
CA ALA A 302 15.81 15.38 -13.52
C ALA A 302 15.81 15.15 -12.00
N ALA A 303 15.74 16.23 -11.22
CA ALA A 303 15.65 16.19 -9.77
C ALA A 303 14.38 15.49 -9.29
N VAL A 304 13.20 15.95 -9.71
CA VAL A 304 11.94 15.35 -9.26
C VAL A 304 11.78 13.91 -9.73
N LEU A 305 12.26 13.57 -10.93
CA LEU A 305 12.28 12.18 -11.40
C LEU A 305 13.23 11.30 -10.59
N THR A 306 14.41 11.82 -10.23
CA THR A 306 15.33 11.11 -9.34
C THR A 306 14.70 10.86 -7.97
N TYR A 307 14.02 11.85 -7.40
CA TYR A 307 13.29 11.70 -6.13
C TYR A 307 12.20 10.63 -6.23
N VAL A 308 11.25 10.78 -7.15
CA VAL A 308 10.11 9.87 -7.30
C VAL A 308 10.55 8.44 -7.63
N ARG A 309 11.65 8.24 -8.38
CA ARG A 309 12.19 6.92 -8.70
C ARG A 309 12.94 6.25 -7.56
N ARG A 310 13.25 6.97 -6.48
CA ARG A 310 14.06 6.48 -5.33
C ARG A 310 13.33 6.57 -3.99
N GLU A 311 12.14 7.17 -3.98
CA GLU A 311 11.31 7.34 -2.80
C GLU A 311 10.22 6.26 -2.71
N TRP A 312 9.66 6.05 -1.52
CA TRP A 312 8.56 5.10 -1.27
C TRP A 312 8.85 3.65 -1.69
N GLY A 313 10.11 3.23 -1.63
CA GLY A 313 10.54 1.88 -2.00
C GLY A 313 10.76 1.67 -3.50
N ASN A 314 10.67 2.72 -4.31
CA ASN A 314 11.05 2.66 -5.71
C ASN A 314 12.58 2.47 -5.85
N ASP A 315 12.98 1.69 -6.85
CA ASP A 315 14.36 1.28 -7.12
C ASP A 315 14.89 1.75 -8.48
N GLY A 316 14.23 2.73 -9.09
CA GLY A 316 14.61 3.26 -10.39
C GLY A 316 15.99 3.93 -10.36
N SER A 317 16.68 3.93 -11.51
CA SER A 317 17.92 4.69 -11.67
C SER A 317 17.69 6.20 -11.47
N PRO A 318 18.66 6.95 -10.91
CA PRO A 318 18.62 8.41 -10.94
C PRO A 318 18.62 8.92 -12.39
N VAL A 319 18.09 10.13 -12.59
CA VAL A 319 17.93 10.72 -13.92
C VAL A 319 18.91 11.86 -14.13
N ASP A 320 19.58 11.84 -15.28
CA ASP A 320 20.55 12.86 -15.67
C ASP A 320 19.87 14.05 -16.37
N PRO A 321 20.19 15.30 -16.03
CA PRO A 321 19.68 16.50 -16.72
C PRO A 321 19.95 16.50 -18.24
N ALA A 322 21.07 15.94 -18.70
CA ALA A 322 21.40 15.84 -20.12
C ALA A 322 20.42 14.95 -20.88
N LEU A 323 19.87 13.91 -20.23
CA LEU A 323 18.80 13.12 -20.79
C LEU A 323 17.55 13.97 -21.00
N ILE A 324 17.14 14.73 -19.98
CA ILE A 324 15.95 15.59 -20.06
C ILE A 324 16.10 16.60 -21.19
N LYS A 325 17.26 17.24 -21.31
CA LYS A 325 17.58 18.17 -22.40
C LYS A 325 17.40 17.51 -23.77
N THR A 326 17.90 16.29 -23.93
CA THR A 326 17.79 15.50 -25.16
C THR A 326 16.33 15.19 -25.49
N ILE A 327 15.55 14.74 -24.51
CA ILE A 327 14.13 14.41 -24.71
C ILE A 327 13.31 15.66 -25.01
N ARG A 328 13.55 16.76 -24.31
CA ARG A 328 12.91 18.05 -24.56
C ARG A 328 13.12 18.51 -26.00
N ALA A 329 14.33 18.41 -26.53
CA ALA A 329 14.60 18.73 -27.92
C ALA A 329 13.84 17.80 -28.89
N ARG A 330 13.84 16.49 -28.63
CA ARG A 330 13.14 15.49 -29.46
C ARG A 330 11.61 15.65 -29.45
N THR A 331 11.05 16.19 -28.37
CA THR A 331 9.59 16.32 -28.20
C THR A 331 9.09 17.75 -28.28
N ALA A 332 9.93 18.71 -28.69
CA ALA A 332 9.60 20.13 -28.73
C ALA A 332 8.37 20.45 -29.61
N ALA A 333 8.20 19.71 -30.71
CA ALA A 333 7.08 19.89 -31.63
C ALA A 333 5.78 19.19 -31.16
N ARG A 334 5.79 18.46 -30.05
CA ARG A 334 4.63 17.70 -29.60
C ARG A 334 3.62 18.61 -28.92
N ALA A 335 2.46 18.79 -29.56
CA ALA A 335 1.37 19.62 -29.07
C ALA A 335 0.35 18.90 -28.17
N ARG A 336 0.28 17.56 -28.24
CA ARG A 336 -0.70 16.75 -27.47
C ARG A 336 -0.04 15.95 -26.36
N PRO A 337 -0.72 15.77 -25.22
CA PRO A 337 -0.30 14.83 -24.18
C PRO A 337 -0.05 13.42 -24.72
N TRP A 338 0.79 12.67 -24.03
CA TRP A 338 1.04 11.26 -24.37
C TRP A 338 -0.12 10.37 -23.95
N THR A 339 -0.45 9.37 -24.75
CA THR A 339 -1.30 8.25 -24.34
C THR A 339 -0.45 7.10 -23.78
N ALA A 340 -1.08 6.21 -23.00
CA ALA A 340 -0.40 5.00 -22.54
C ALA A 340 0.06 4.10 -23.70
N ALA A 341 -0.71 4.04 -24.78
CA ALA A 341 -0.38 3.23 -25.95
C ALA A 341 0.87 3.74 -26.66
N GLU A 342 0.98 5.05 -26.88
CA GLU A 342 2.16 5.65 -27.50
C GLU A 342 3.41 5.44 -26.65
N LEU A 343 3.34 5.64 -25.33
CA LEU A 343 4.48 5.46 -24.44
C LEU A 343 4.94 3.99 -24.39
N ASN A 344 4.01 3.05 -24.39
CA ASN A 344 4.34 1.62 -24.40
C ASN A 344 4.87 1.13 -25.76
N ALA A 345 4.57 1.84 -26.84
CA ALA A 345 5.07 1.54 -28.18
C ALA A 345 6.47 2.12 -28.45
N LEU A 346 7.00 2.97 -27.55
CA LEU A 346 8.35 3.48 -27.68
C LEU A 346 9.36 2.33 -27.50
N PRO A 347 10.37 2.22 -28.38
CA PRO A 347 11.41 1.23 -28.22
C PRO A 347 12.13 1.49 -26.89
N ALA A 348 12.36 0.42 -26.11
CA ALA A 348 13.24 0.51 -24.96
C ALA A 348 14.61 1.01 -25.45
N ALA A 349 15.16 2.04 -24.81
CA ALA A 349 16.46 2.58 -25.22
C ALA A 349 17.48 1.44 -25.21
N GLY A 350 18.05 1.16 -26.38
CA GLY A 350 18.95 0.04 -26.57
C GLY A 350 20.14 0.13 -25.61
N ARG A 351 20.43 -0.99 -24.93
CA ARG A 351 21.82 -1.37 -24.68
C ARG A 351 22.50 -1.41 -26.05
N GLY A 352 23.17 -0.32 -26.41
CA GLY A 352 23.87 -0.19 -27.69
C GLY A 352 24.85 -1.33 -27.87
N GLY A 353 24.56 -2.22 -28.82
CA GLY A 353 25.44 -3.29 -29.26
C GLY A 353 25.79 -3.07 -30.73
N ARG A 354 27.09 -2.79 -30.92
CA ARG A 354 27.87 -2.65 -32.16
C ARG A 354 27.91 -1.26 -32.79
#